data_AF-A0A5E3XIQ0-F1
#
_entry.id   AF-A0A5E3XIQ0-F1
#
_cell.length_a   1.000
_cell.length_b   1.000
_cell.length_c   1.000
_cell.angle_alpha   90.00
_cell.angle_beta   90.00
_cell.angle_gamma   90.00
#
_symmetry.space_group_name_H-M   'P 1'
#
loop_
_entity.id
_entity.type
_entity.pdbx_description
1 polymer ?
#
loop_
_entity_poly.entity_id
_entity_poly.type
_entity_poly.pdbx_seq_one_letter_code
_entity_poly.pdbx_strand_id
1 'polypeptide(L)'
;MLPRTPLLLSIHYVLVLDAPHFLSCPPPTSDTPGTMASRSSNVFGPRVQAGRPLGREILLRVDVEGANGLPLKAGSQYPNTRLLCQLRFEALSDGGEYTLDTSSAYEGHGSLQGTVQWNETLYIRCLELSYINVNMSFGSKNYMAASKKMCMPVINFVSATQIPLVAIGYPNHGPCNLFLSVTRVVPEGEEEDSDLSASCAQARHDQGHIGPTLPAGVWNTAFSQMSLLLDTICRWQWKPRSPRPPRFRFGPWAHGQLYSAYRDRYSGMEGNDQLEKDLGSVFACIQEFMNVIRQPVARARESSKDRYIELTMNAVYGAVSHICEPSTKYWQSYHETYVAESAKLAWIIVTPDPPATSAGTSTTIAKDALLLVLEAIVQSSDAFPPLKSAASGLLFFATCADTACGNKKQIRDIYKRIHGLAASLKRGTKTGSRITPEHQEAIEVLAAYVLREVHRKD
;
A
#
# COMPACT_ATOMS: atom_id res chain seq x y z
N MET A 1 7.95 38.97 -18.39
CA MET A 1 7.44 38.35 -17.14
C MET A 1 7.51 36.84 -17.34
N LEU A 2 8.43 36.18 -16.65
CA LEU A 2 8.67 34.73 -16.65
C LEU A 2 8.53 34.27 -15.19
N PRO A 3 7.90 33.11 -14.88
CA PRO A 3 7.84 32.63 -13.51
C PRO A 3 9.14 31.93 -13.15
N ARG A 4 9.68 32.28 -11.98
CA ARG A 4 10.87 31.66 -11.37
C ARG A 4 10.51 30.28 -10.81
N THR A 5 11.24 29.27 -11.23
CA THR A 5 11.34 27.93 -10.62
C THR A 5 12.05 28.02 -9.26
N PRO A 6 11.68 27.21 -8.25
CA PRO A 6 12.47 27.09 -7.03
C PRO A 6 13.62 26.10 -7.21
N LEU A 7 14.82 26.54 -6.81
CA LEU A 7 16.03 25.74 -6.68
C LEU A 7 15.86 24.68 -5.59
N LEU A 8 15.97 23.41 -5.96
CA LEU A 8 16.15 22.29 -5.03
C LEU A 8 17.63 22.17 -4.69
N LEU A 9 17.94 22.26 -3.39
CA LEU A 9 19.26 22.01 -2.83
C LEU A 9 19.53 20.49 -2.90
N SER A 10 20.44 20.08 -3.78
CA SER A 10 20.87 18.68 -3.89
C SER A 10 22.05 18.44 -2.94
N ILE A 11 21.86 17.59 -1.93
CA ILE A 11 22.93 17.12 -1.05
C ILE A 11 23.59 15.93 -1.73
N HIS A 12 24.79 16.15 -2.30
CA HIS A 12 25.61 15.07 -2.85
C HIS A 12 26.31 14.30 -1.71
N TYR A 13 25.92 13.04 -1.51
CA TYR A 13 26.79 12.07 -0.85
C TYR A 13 27.74 11.47 -1.89
N VAL A 14 29.05 11.70 -1.70
CA VAL A 14 30.12 11.02 -2.44
C VAL A 14 30.39 9.71 -1.72
N LEU A 15 29.94 8.59 -2.30
CA LEU A 15 30.41 7.26 -1.93
C LEU A 15 31.51 6.85 -2.91
N VAL A 16 32.74 6.81 -2.41
CA VAL A 16 33.89 6.17 -3.05
C VAL A 16 33.66 4.66 -2.96
N LEU A 17 33.46 4.01 -4.11
CA LEU A 17 33.44 2.55 -4.21
C LEU A 17 34.74 2.11 -4.89
N ASP A 18 35.61 1.49 -4.09
CA ASP A 18 36.75 0.71 -4.59
C ASP A 18 36.23 -0.55 -5.28
N ALA A 19 36.65 -0.75 -6.53
CA ALA A 19 36.38 -1.95 -7.31
C ALA A 19 37.49 -2.99 -7.07
N PRO A 20 37.18 -4.27 -6.78
CA PRO A 20 38.17 -5.32 -6.89
C PRO A 20 38.23 -5.86 -8.31
N HIS A 21 39.47 -6.04 -8.78
CA HIS A 21 39.86 -6.66 -10.04
C HIS A 21 39.32 -8.08 -10.17
N PHE A 22 38.62 -8.36 -11.28
CA PHE A 22 38.35 -9.72 -11.74
C PHE A 22 39.59 -10.29 -12.45
N LEU A 23 40.15 -11.37 -11.90
CA LEU A 23 41.12 -12.22 -12.57
C LEU A 23 40.40 -13.23 -13.47
N SER A 24 40.87 -13.31 -14.72
CA SER A 24 40.41 -14.20 -15.78
C SER A 24 40.57 -15.69 -15.43
N CYS A 25 39.54 -16.49 -15.72
CA CYS A 25 39.66 -17.95 -15.79
C CYS A 25 40.17 -18.42 -17.16
N PRO A 26 40.98 -19.49 -17.24
CA PRO A 26 41.41 -20.09 -18.50
C PRO A 26 40.39 -21.10 -19.05
N PRO A 27 40.48 -21.48 -20.34
CA PRO A 27 39.51 -22.38 -20.99
C PRO A 27 39.77 -23.86 -20.64
N PRO A 28 38.76 -24.74 -20.78
CA PRO A 28 38.89 -26.15 -20.43
C PRO A 28 39.51 -26.97 -21.57
N THR A 29 40.46 -27.84 -21.21
CA THR A 29 40.97 -28.92 -22.04
C THR A 29 40.16 -30.20 -21.87
N SER A 30 40.04 -30.94 -22.97
CA SER A 30 39.34 -32.20 -23.16
C SER A 30 40.07 -33.43 -22.59
N ASP A 31 39.31 -34.52 -22.49
CA ASP A 31 39.69 -35.94 -22.39
C ASP A 31 40.02 -36.45 -20.96
N THR A 32 39.41 -37.51 -20.39
CA THR A 32 39.18 -38.89 -20.89
C THR A 32 38.20 -39.63 -19.92
N PRO A 33 37.63 -40.81 -20.26
CA PRO A 33 36.57 -41.48 -19.51
C PRO A 33 37.10 -42.58 -18.56
N GLY A 34 36.45 -42.73 -17.38
CA GLY A 34 36.76 -43.85 -16.48
C GLY A 34 35.93 -43.88 -15.18
N THR A 35 34.91 -44.73 -15.18
CA THR A 35 34.64 -45.72 -14.11
C THR A 35 34.46 -45.25 -12.65
N MET A 36 33.21 -45.17 -12.20
CA MET A 36 32.63 -46.04 -11.14
C MET A 36 31.33 -45.42 -10.63
N ALA A 37 30.24 -46.18 -10.77
CA ALA A 37 28.93 -45.86 -10.23
C ALA A 37 28.97 -45.87 -8.69
N SER A 38 29.23 -44.71 -8.09
CA SER A 38 28.89 -44.45 -6.69
C SER A 38 27.37 -44.35 -6.58
N ARG A 39 26.74 -45.45 -6.13
CA ARG A 39 25.35 -45.43 -5.69
C ARG A 39 25.28 -44.56 -4.44
N SER A 40 25.01 -43.27 -4.65
CA SER A 40 24.52 -42.37 -3.61
C SER A 40 23.26 -42.99 -3.02
N SER A 41 23.37 -43.53 -1.81
CA SER A 41 22.23 -43.92 -1.01
C SER A 41 21.48 -42.65 -0.66
N ASN A 42 20.46 -42.32 -1.45
CA ASN A 42 19.49 -41.28 -1.11
C ASN A 42 18.88 -41.64 0.24
N VAL A 43 19.36 -40.99 1.30
CA VAL A 43 18.81 -41.07 2.64
C VAL A 43 17.44 -40.38 2.57
N PHE A 44 16.42 -41.13 2.20
CA PHE A 44 15.02 -40.73 2.33
C PHE A 44 14.64 -40.81 3.81
N GLY A 45 15.07 -39.81 4.58
CA GLY A 45 14.44 -39.53 5.87
C GLY A 45 12.95 -39.20 5.63
N PRO A 46 12.07 -39.46 6.61
CA PRO A 46 10.67 -39.09 6.51
C PRO A 46 10.56 -37.60 6.19
N ARG A 47 10.07 -37.27 4.98
CA ARG A 47 9.75 -35.88 4.63
C ARG A 47 8.60 -35.46 5.54
N VAL A 48 8.91 -34.67 6.55
CA VAL A 48 7.90 -33.95 7.34
C VAL A 48 7.06 -33.18 6.33
N GLN A 49 5.78 -33.54 6.19
CA GLN A 49 4.86 -32.79 5.36
C GLN A 49 4.79 -31.38 5.95
N ALA A 50 5.38 -30.41 5.23
CA ALA A 50 5.26 -29.02 5.60
C ALA A 50 3.76 -28.68 5.67
N GLY A 51 3.31 -28.15 6.81
CA GLY A 51 1.90 -27.81 7.00
C GLY A 51 1.42 -26.89 5.88
N ARG A 52 0.24 -27.12 5.31
CA ARG A 52 -0.28 -26.31 4.21
C ARG A 52 -0.92 -25.03 4.77
N PRO A 53 -0.26 -23.87 4.69
CA PRO A 53 -0.74 -22.67 5.40
C PRO A 53 -2.06 -22.14 4.83
N LEU A 54 -2.38 -22.51 3.58
CA LEU A 54 -3.64 -22.15 2.92
C LEU A 54 -4.65 -23.30 2.87
N GLY A 55 -4.46 -24.33 3.69
CA GLY A 55 -5.30 -25.52 3.71
C GLY A 55 -5.02 -26.48 2.55
N ARG A 56 -5.91 -27.45 2.37
CA ARG A 56 -5.83 -28.43 1.27
C ARG A 56 -6.34 -27.84 -0.03
N GLU A 57 -5.90 -28.41 -1.16
CA GLU A 57 -6.53 -28.15 -2.45
C GLU A 57 -7.92 -28.78 -2.46
N ILE A 58 -8.89 -28.04 -3.00
CA ILE A 58 -10.28 -28.44 -3.16
C ILE A 58 -10.73 -28.18 -4.60
N LEU A 59 -11.70 -28.97 -5.06
CA LEU A 59 -12.34 -28.79 -6.36
C LEU A 59 -13.73 -28.17 -6.16
N LEU A 60 -13.99 -27.06 -6.82
CA LEU A 60 -15.28 -26.37 -6.81
C LEU A 60 -15.96 -26.56 -8.16
N ARG A 61 -17.22 -27.00 -8.15
CA ARG A 61 -18.14 -26.94 -9.30
C ARG A 61 -18.94 -25.66 -9.20
N VAL A 62 -18.78 -24.78 -10.19
CA VAL A 62 -19.37 -23.45 -10.26
C VAL A 62 -20.35 -23.40 -11.43
N ASP A 63 -21.64 -23.35 -11.14
CA ASP A 63 -22.69 -23.14 -12.13
C ASP A 63 -22.93 -21.63 -12.29
N VAL A 64 -22.45 -21.07 -13.41
CA VAL A 64 -22.56 -19.65 -13.73
C VAL A 64 -23.85 -19.40 -14.50
N GLU A 65 -24.87 -18.86 -13.82
CA GLU A 65 -26.18 -18.60 -14.43
C GLU A 65 -26.14 -17.36 -15.33
N GLY A 66 -25.76 -16.22 -14.76
CA GLY A 66 -25.85 -14.94 -15.44
C GLY A 66 -25.44 -13.75 -14.59
N ALA A 67 -25.56 -12.55 -15.16
CA ALA A 67 -25.35 -11.31 -14.43
C ALA A 67 -26.40 -10.26 -14.80
N ASN A 68 -26.73 -9.38 -13.86
CA ASN A 68 -27.59 -8.21 -14.07
C ASN A 68 -26.90 -6.91 -13.65
N GLY A 69 -27.48 -5.76 -14.01
CA GLY A 69 -26.87 -4.45 -13.72
C GLY A 69 -25.65 -4.16 -14.61
N LEU A 70 -25.63 -4.74 -15.82
CA LEU A 70 -24.69 -4.31 -16.85
C LEU A 70 -24.99 -2.86 -17.25
N PRO A 71 -23.96 -2.05 -17.55
CA PRO A 71 -24.17 -0.67 -17.92
C PRO A 71 -24.99 -0.60 -19.22
N LEU A 72 -26.09 0.15 -19.17
CA LEU A 72 -26.82 0.53 -20.37
C LEU A 72 -25.88 1.35 -21.25
N LYS A 73 -25.98 1.18 -22.58
CA LYS A 73 -25.14 1.87 -23.58
C LYS A 73 -25.37 3.39 -23.56
N ALA A 74 -24.86 4.09 -22.56
CA ALA A 74 -24.83 5.54 -22.54
C ALA A 74 -23.67 5.99 -23.44
N GLY A 75 -23.96 6.24 -24.72
CA GLY A 75 -23.05 6.94 -25.63
C GLY A 75 -22.01 6.11 -26.38
N SER A 76 -22.20 4.79 -26.53
CA SER A 76 -21.34 4.04 -27.46
C SER A 76 -21.60 4.52 -28.90
N GLN A 77 -20.54 4.84 -29.62
CA GLN A 77 -20.56 5.27 -31.04
C GLN A 77 -21.27 4.28 -31.97
N TYR A 78 -21.52 3.04 -31.51
CA TYR A 78 -22.22 1.98 -32.23
C TYR A 78 -23.49 1.55 -31.48
N PRO A 79 -24.66 2.18 -31.74
CA PRO A 79 -25.90 1.91 -31.00
C PRO A 79 -26.36 0.45 -31.09
N ASN A 80 -25.97 -0.27 -32.14
CA ASN A 80 -26.48 -1.63 -32.42
C ASN A 80 -25.56 -2.77 -31.93
N THR A 81 -24.35 -2.50 -31.42
CA THR A 81 -23.42 -3.57 -31.05
C THR A 81 -23.72 -4.08 -29.64
N ARG A 82 -24.26 -5.29 -29.50
CA ARG A 82 -24.47 -5.94 -28.19
C ARG A 82 -23.14 -6.03 -27.42
N LEU A 83 -23.18 -5.80 -26.11
CA LEU A 83 -21.99 -5.93 -25.28
C LEU A 83 -21.60 -7.39 -25.19
N LEU A 84 -20.36 -7.69 -25.59
CA LEU A 84 -19.74 -8.99 -25.34
C LEU A 84 -19.24 -8.99 -23.91
N CYS A 85 -19.63 -9.99 -23.13
CA CYS A 85 -19.26 -10.16 -21.73
C CYS A 85 -18.50 -11.48 -21.56
N GLN A 86 -17.47 -11.48 -20.73
CA GLN A 86 -16.71 -12.67 -20.36
C GLN A 86 -16.37 -12.60 -18.88
N LEU A 87 -16.47 -13.73 -18.18
CA LEU A 87 -16.02 -13.87 -16.81
C LEU A 87 -14.67 -14.57 -16.79
N ARG A 88 -13.80 -14.09 -15.91
CA ARG A 88 -12.51 -14.68 -15.57
C ARG A 88 -12.49 -14.96 -14.08
N PHE A 89 -12.17 -16.19 -13.72
CA PHE A 89 -11.88 -16.62 -12.37
C PHE A 89 -10.36 -16.78 -12.24
N GLU A 90 -9.77 -16.13 -11.24
CA GLU A 90 -8.36 -16.29 -10.87
C GLU A 90 -8.34 -16.87 -9.45
N ALA A 91 -7.69 -18.02 -9.29
CA ALA A 91 -7.62 -18.77 -8.03
C ALA A 91 -6.20 -19.31 -7.80
N LEU A 92 -5.90 -19.69 -6.57
CA LEU A 92 -4.60 -20.23 -6.19
C LEU A 92 -4.73 -21.72 -5.89
N SER A 93 -3.90 -22.55 -6.53
CA SER A 93 -3.86 -24.01 -6.42
C SER A 93 -2.48 -24.49 -5.94
N ASP A 94 -2.29 -25.79 -5.71
CA ASP A 94 -0.96 -26.34 -5.44
C ASP A 94 0.01 -26.11 -6.63
N GLY A 95 -0.54 -26.09 -7.85
CA GLY A 95 0.17 -25.76 -9.07
C GLY A 95 0.57 -24.29 -9.20
N GLY A 96 0.07 -23.41 -8.32
CA GLY A 96 0.26 -21.96 -8.39
C GLY A 96 -1.01 -21.24 -8.84
N GLU A 97 -0.86 -20.06 -9.42
CA GLU A 97 -1.98 -19.27 -9.92
C GLU A 97 -2.66 -19.99 -11.10
N TYR A 98 -3.98 -20.10 -11.02
CA TYR A 98 -4.84 -20.75 -11.99
C TYR A 98 -5.88 -19.75 -12.49
N THR A 99 -6.05 -19.67 -13.81
CA THR A 99 -7.04 -18.79 -14.44
C THR A 99 -7.99 -19.60 -15.31
N LEU A 100 -9.29 -19.29 -15.20
CA LEU A 100 -10.36 -19.94 -15.95
C LEU A 100 -11.32 -18.90 -16.49
N ASP A 101 -11.57 -18.93 -17.79
CA ASP A 101 -12.49 -18.01 -18.47
C ASP A 101 -13.78 -18.75 -18.85
N THR A 102 -14.94 -18.09 -18.72
CA THR A 102 -16.19 -18.55 -19.35
C THR A 102 -16.11 -18.37 -20.86
N SER A 103 -17.06 -18.98 -21.57
CA SER A 103 -17.35 -18.54 -22.94
C SER A 103 -17.82 -17.07 -22.94
N SER A 104 -17.72 -16.44 -24.10
CA SER A 104 -18.21 -15.07 -24.27
C SER A 104 -19.71 -15.08 -24.52
N ALA A 105 -20.46 -14.30 -23.75
CA ALA A 105 -21.91 -14.16 -23.89
C ALA A 105 -22.28 -12.73 -24.28
N TYR A 106 -23.37 -12.56 -25.03
CA TYR A 106 -23.86 -11.23 -25.40
C TYR A 106 -24.94 -10.76 -24.45
N GLU A 107 -24.86 -9.48 -24.07
CA GLU A 107 -25.92 -8.79 -23.34
C GLU A 107 -27.25 -8.82 -24.11
N GLY A 108 -28.35 -9.00 -23.38
CA GLY A 108 -29.71 -8.98 -23.90
C GLY A 108 -30.17 -10.24 -24.63
N HIS A 109 -29.46 -11.37 -24.50
CA HIS A 109 -30.00 -12.66 -24.92
C HIS A 109 -31.17 -13.04 -23.99
N GLY A 110 -32.37 -13.27 -24.53
CA GLY A 110 -33.55 -13.65 -23.72
C GLY A 110 -34.45 -12.50 -23.22
N SER A 111 -34.36 -11.29 -23.80
CA SER A 111 -35.31 -10.14 -23.67
C SER A 111 -35.02 -9.08 -22.60
N LEU A 112 -34.11 -9.27 -21.65
CA LEU A 112 -33.85 -8.28 -20.59
C LEU A 112 -32.57 -7.48 -20.83
N GLN A 113 -32.73 -6.21 -21.19
CA GLN A 113 -31.62 -5.27 -21.32
C GLN A 113 -30.85 -5.16 -19.99
N GLY A 114 -29.53 -5.07 -20.05
CA GLY A 114 -28.67 -5.00 -18.86
C GLY A 114 -28.42 -6.35 -18.19
N THR A 115 -28.77 -7.46 -18.86
CA THR A 115 -28.52 -8.82 -18.38
C THR A 115 -27.72 -9.65 -19.38
N VAL A 116 -27.02 -10.67 -18.86
CA VAL A 116 -26.30 -11.67 -19.64
C VAL A 116 -26.47 -13.03 -18.97
N GLN A 117 -26.53 -14.10 -19.76
CA GLN A 117 -26.62 -15.48 -19.28
C GLN A 117 -25.49 -16.29 -19.89
N TRP A 118 -24.83 -17.11 -19.07
CA TRP A 118 -23.83 -18.08 -19.52
C TRP A 118 -24.40 -19.49 -19.47
N ASN A 119 -25.08 -19.86 -18.37
CA ASN A 119 -25.55 -21.22 -18.10
C ASN A 119 -24.43 -22.26 -18.28
N GLU A 120 -23.24 -21.93 -17.78
CA GLU A 120 -22.03 -22.75 -17.90
C GLU A 120 -21.67 -23.36 -16.55
N THR A 121 -21.26 -24.62 -16.56
CA THR A 121 -20.64 -25.27 -15.38
C THR A 121 -19.13 -25.25 -15.55
N LEU A 122 -18.43 -24.71 -14.56
CA LEU A 122 -16.98 -24.64 -14.48
C LEU A 122 -16.46 -25.46 -13.30
N TYR A 123 -15.21 -25.92 -13.41
CA TYR A 123 -14.52 -26.62 -12.34
C TYR A 123 -13.25 -25.87 -11.97
N ILE A 124 -13.16 -25.39 -10.73
CA ILE A 124 -12.05 -24.57 -10.24
C ILE A 124 -11.31 -25.34 -9.15
N ARG A 125 -10.01 -25.58 -9.37
CA ARG A 125 -9.10 -26.06 -8.31
C ARG A 125 -8.56 -24.87 -7.53
N CYS A 126 -8.67 -24.91 -6.21
CA CYS A 126 -8.15 -23.84 -5.35
C CYS A 126 -7.80 -24.33 -3.94
N LEU A 127 -7.04 -23.55 -3.19
CA LEU A 127 -6.70 -23.83 -1.79
C LEU A 127 -7.82 -23.31 -0.88
N GLU A 128 -8.22 -24.12 0.11
CA GLU A 128 -9.38 -23.88 0.97
C GLU A 128 -9.38 -22.52 1.69
N LEU A 129 -8.22 -22.02 2.13
CA LEU A 129 -8.07 -20.74 2.82
C LEU A 129 -7.57 -19.61 1.92
N SER A 130 -7.57 -19.82 0.59
CA SER A 130 -7.18 -18.80 -0.37
C SER A 130 -8.33 -17.85 -0.72
N TYR A 131 -8.07 -16.97 -1.70
CA TYR A 131 -9.03 -16.01 -2.24
C TYR A 131 -9.30 -16.33 -3.70
N ILE A 132 -10.53 -16.11 -4.15
CA ILE A 132 -10.93 -16.15 -5.56
C ILE A 132 -11.18 -14.72 -6.02
N ASN A 133 -10.54 -14.36 -7.13
CA ASN A 133 -10.80 -13.11 -7.84
C ASN A 133 -11.70 -13.39 -9.05
N VAL A 134 -12.83 -12.71 -9.10
CA VAL A 134 -13.80 -12.78 -10.19
C VAL A 134 -13.74 -11.48 -10.95
N ASN A 135 -13.44 -11.56 -12.25
CA ASN A 135 -13.30 -10.42 -13.13
C ASN A 135 -14.23 -10.57 -14.33
N MET A 136 -15.23 -9.70 -14.43
CA MET A 136 -16.08 -9.58 -15.61
C MET A 136 -15.55 -8.50 -16.53
N SER A 137 -15.08 -8.87 -17.71
CA SER A 137 -14.78 -7.93 -18.79
C SER A 137 -16.01 -7.77 -19.69
N PHE A 138 -16.24 -6.55 -20.16
CA PHE A 138 -17.25 -6.31 -21.18
C PHE A 138 -16.81 -5.23 -22.17
N GLY A 139 -17.24 -5.39 -23.41
CA GLY A 139 -16.90 -4.48 -24.49
C GLY A 139 -17.38 -4.96 -25.85
N SER A 140 -16.69 -4.51 -26.89
CA SER A 140 -16.86 -5.02 -28.26
C SER A 140 -15.83 -6.11 -28.55
N LYS A 141 -16.04 -6.91 -29.59
CA LYS A 141 -15.09 -7.96 -30.02
C LYS A 141 -13.64 -7.47 -30.15
N ASN A 142 -13.45 -6.21 -30.54
CA ASN A 142 -12.13 -5.63 -30.79
C ASN A 142 -11.61 -4.81 -29.61
N TYR A 143 -12.42 -4.56 -28.58
CA TYR A 143 -12.07 -3.68 -27.48
C TYR A 143 -12.89 -3.97 -26.21
N MET A 144 -12.25 -4.59 -25.21
CA MET A 144 -12.80 -4.75 -23.86
C MET A 144 -12.64 -3.41 -23.11
N ALA A 145 -13.73 -2.65 -23.05
CA ALA A 145 -13.72 -1.25 -22.62
C ALA A 145 -13.69 -1.09 -21.09
N ALA A 146 -14.29 -2.04 -20.37
CA ALA A 146 -14.43 -1.95 -18.93
C ALA A 146 -14.39 -3.32 -18.27
N SER A 147 -14.04 -3.31 -16.99
CA SER A 147 -14.08 -4.50 -16.15
C SER A 147 -14.75 -4.19 -14.81
N LYS A 148 -15.51 -5.16 -14.31
CA LYS A 148 -16.02 -5.18 -12.93
C LYS A 148 -15.37 -6.36 -12.22
N LYS A 149 -14.92 -6.17 -10.97
CA LYS A 149 -14.21 -7.20 -10.21
C LYS A 149 -14.76 -7.37 -8.80
N MET A 150 -14.53 -8.55 -8.26
CA MET A 150 -14.73 -8.87 -6.86
C MET A 150 -13.64 -9.85 -6.41
N CYS A 151 -13.14 -9.66 -5.20
CA CYS A 151 -12.22 -10.57 -4.55
C CYS A 151 -12.85 -11.01 -3.22
N MET A 152 -12.85 -12.31 -2.93
CA MET A 152 -13.36 -12.82 -1.66
C MET A 152 -12.66 -14.13 -1.25
N PRO A 153 -12.68 -14.47 0.06
CA PRO A 153 -12.23 -15.77 0.54
C PRO A 153 -13.00 -16.91 -0.13
N VAL A 154 -12.32 -18.04 -0.40
CA VAL A 154 -12.94 -19.25 -0.97
C VAL A 154 -14.15 -19.71 -0.17
N ILE A 155 -14.06 -19.69 1.17
CA ILE A 155 -15.19 -20.06 2.04
C ILE A 155 -16.44 -19.19 1.83
N ASN A 156 -16.26 -17.89 1.58
CA ASN A 156 -17.37 -16.98 1.29
C ASN A 156 -17.90 -17.21 -0.12
N PHE A 157 -17.01 -17.52 -1.08
CA PHE A 157 -17.37 -17.82 -2.46
C PHE A 157 -18.25 -19.08 -2.56
N VAL A 158 -17.94 -20.14 -1.80
CA VAL A 158 -18.74 -21.37 -1.77
C VAL A 158 -20.16 -21.13 -1.29
N SER A 159 -20.37 -20.17 -0.39
CA SER A 159 -21.70 -19.84 0.16
C SER A 159 -22.44 -18.77 -0.65
N ALA A 160 -21.80 -18.19 -1.67
CA ALA A 160 -22.37 -17.07 -2.41
C ALA A 160 -23.33 -17.56 -3.50
N THR A 161 -24.58 -17.12 -3.45
CA THR A 161 -25.55 -17.25 -4.55
C THR A 161 -25.57 -16.02 -5.45
N GLN A 162 -25.09 -14.89 -4.92
CA GLN A 162 -25.02 -13.60 -5.59
C GLN A 162 -23.72 -12.89 -5.21
N ILE A 163 -22.99 -12.41 -6.22
CA ILE A 163 -21.72 -11.71 -6.05
C ILE A 163 -21.82 -10.29 -6.63
N PRO A 164 -21.75 -9.24 -5.80
CA PRO A 164 -21.70 -7.87 -6.30
C PRO A 164 -20.32 -7.59 -6.91
N LEU A 165 -20.29 -7.27 -8.21
CA LEU A 165 -19.10 -6.87 -8.94
C LEU A 165 -18.98 -5.34 -8.99
N VAL A 166 -17.81 -4.83 -8.62
CA VAL A 166 -17.53 -3.39 -8.54
C VAL A 166 -16.76 -2.92 -9.78
N ALA A 167 -17.18 -1.81 -10.38
CA ALA A 167 -16.54 -1.24 -11.57
C ALA A 167 -15.13 -0.71 -11.29
N ILE A 168 -14.20 -0.98 -12.21
CA ILE A 168 -12.84 -0.44 -12.16
C ILE A 168 -12.72 0.71 -13.15
N GLY A 169 -12.37 1.89 -12.65
CA GLY A 169 -12.01 3.06 -13.45
C GLY A 169 -13.17 3.92 -13.95
N TYR A 170 -14.42 3.54 -13.71
CA TYR A 170 -15.60 4.30 -14.13
C TYR A 170 -16.64 4.37 -13.00
N PRO A 171 -16.72 5.49 -12.25
CA PRO A 171 -17.59 5.61 -11.08
C PRO A 171 -19.09 5.66 -11.43
N ASN A 172 -19.44 5.88 -12.70
CA ASN A 172 -20.82 6.07 -13.14
C ASN A 172 -21.57 4.76 -13.44
N HIS A 173 -20.92 3.60 -13.32
CA HIS A 173 -21.60 2.33 -13.53
C HIS A 173 -22.15 1.81 -12.22
N GLY A 174 -23.47 1.59 -12.18
CA GLY A 174 -24.14 0.93 -11.06
C GLY A 174 -23.55 -0.46 -10.76
N PRO A 175 -23.85 -1.03 -9.59
CA PRO A 175 -23.41 -2.37 -9.23
C PRO A 175 -23.91 -3.38 -10.25
N CYS A 176 -23.07 -4.37 -10.57
CA CYS A 176 -23.50 -5.56 -11.31
C CYS A 176 -23.56 -6.72 -10.33
N ASN A 177 -24.60 -7.55 -10.40
CA ASN A 177 -24.67 -8.75 -9.59
C ASN A 177 -24.49 -9.97 -10.49
N LEU A 178 -23.52 -10.80 -10.16
CA LEU A 178 -23.28 -12.10 -10.75
C LEU A 178 -24.06 -13.15 -9.96
N PHE A 179 -24.81 -14.01 -10.65
CA PHE A 179 -25.57 -15.12 -10.09
C PHE A 179 -24.89 -16.42 -10.44
N LEU A 180 -24.61 -17.22 -9.42
CA LEU A 180 -23.96 -18.51 -9.56
C LEU A 180 -24.31 -19.43 -8.40
N SER A 181 -24.09 -20.73 -8.59
CA SER A 181 -24.15 -21.74 -7.54
C SER A 181 -22.79 -22.42 -7.43
N VAL A 182 -22.26 -22.54 -6.22
CA VAL A 182 -20.97 -23.20 -5.97
C VAL A 182 -21.20 -24.42 -5.11
N THR A 183 -20.67 -25.55 -5.57
CA THR A 183 -20.68 -26.81 -4.81
C THR A 183 -19.25 -27.34 -4.73
N ARG A 184 -18.86 -27.82 -3.55
CA ARG A 184 -17.59 -28.53 -3.39
C ARG A 184 -17.75 -29.93 -3.98
N VAL A 185 -16.80 -30.34 -4.82
CA VAL A 185 -16.76 -31.69 -5.37
C VAL A 185 -15.84 -32.53 -4.48
N VAL A 186 -16.41 -33.57 -3.87
CA VAL A 186 -15.64 -34.58 -3.14
C VAL A 186 -15.12 -35.60 -4.17
N PRO A 187 -13.80 -35.84 -4.26
CA PRO A 187 -13.27 -36.87 -5.14
C PRO A 187 -13.89 -38.24 -4.81
N GLU A 188 -14.28 -38.99 -5.84
CA GLU A 188 -14.76 -40.36 -5.64
C GLU A 188 -13.69 -41.18 -4.90
N GLY A 189 -14.01 -41.62 -3.67
CA GLY A 189 -13.13 -42.44 -2.84
C GLY A 189 -12.56 -41.74 -1.59
N GLU A 190 -12.77 -40.44 -1.41
CA GLU A 190 -12.54 -39.78 -0.12
C GLU A 190 -13.87 -39.73 0.65
N GLU A 191 -14.00 -40.53 1.72
CA GLU A 191 -15.16 -40.44 2.61
C GLU A 191 -15.19 -39.04 3.25
N GLU A 192 -16.34 -38.36 3.11
CA GLU A 192 -16.54 -36.99 3.56
C GLU A 192 -16.65 -36.96 5.09
N ASP A 193 -15.51 -36.77 5.76
CA ASP A 193 -15.46 -36.39 7.19
C ASP A 193 -16.17 -35.03 7.34
N SER A 194 -17.48 -35.10 7.59
CA SER A 194 -18.47 -34.03 7.38
C SER A 194 -18.44 -32.91 8.43
N ASP A 195 -17.33 -32.70 9.15
CA ASP A 195 -17.20 -31.73 10.24
C ASP A 195 -16.51 -30.40 9.81
N LEU A 196 -16.72 -29.97 8.57
CA LEU A 196 -16.15 -28.72 8.06
C LEU A 196 -16.79 -27.45 8.66
N SER A 197 -18.03 -27.52 9.12
CA SER A 197 -18.67 -26.38 9.82
C SER A 197 -18.01 -26.11 11.18
N ALA A 198 -17.51 -27.15 11.85
CA ALA A 198 -16.75 -27.03 13.09
C ALA A 198 -15.32 -26.55 12.82
N SER A 199 -14.63 -27.11 11.82
CA SER A 199 -13.21 -26.82 11.53
C SER A 199 -12.92 -25.34 11.22
N CYS A 200 -13.75 -24.65 10.43
CA CYS A 200 -13.50 -23.24 10.10
C CYS A 200 -13.84 -22.27 11.25
N ALA A 201 -14.77 -22.63 12.14
CA ALA A 201 -15.04 -21.88 13.36
C ALA A 201 -13.97 -22.16 14.44
N GLN A 202 -13.50 -23.41 14.52
CA GLN A 202 -12.43 -23.86 15.41
C GLN A 202 -11.09 -23.19 15.06
N ALA A 203 -10.74 -23.07 13.77
CA ALA A 203 -9.55 -22.33 13.33
C ALA A 203 -9.59 -20.83 13.68
N ARG A 204 -10.79 -20.25 13.84
CA ARG A 204 -10.97 -18.86 14.30
C ARG A 204 -10.95 -18.70 15.82
N HIS A 205 -11.29 -19.75 16.58
CA HIS A 205 -11.34 -19.71 18.05
C HIS A 205 -10.07 -20.26 18.72
N ASP A 206 -9.34 -21.19 18.11
CA ASP A 206 -8.07 -21.71 18.63
C ASP A 206 -6.85 -20.79 18.40
N GLN A 207 -7.06 -19.63 17.77
CA GLN A 207 -6.08 -18.54 17.76
C GLN A 207 -5.91 -17.85 19.13
N GLY A 208 -6.68 -18.23 20.15
CA GLY A 208 -6.66 -17.61 21.47
C GLY A 208 -5.61 -18.13 22.46
N HIS A 209 -5.08 -19.35 22.31
CA HIS A 209 -4.10 -19.89 23.26
C HIS A 209 -3.31 -21.07 22.65
N ILE A 210 -2.23 -20.78 21.92
CA ILE A 210 -1.21 -21.78 21.58
C ILE A 210 0.04 -21.44 22.39
N GLY A 211 0.36 -22.31 23.36
CA GLY A 211 1.61 -22.27 24.11
C GLY A 211 2.82 -22.55 23.20
N PRO A 212 4.00 -21.99 23.51
CA PRO A 212 5.12 -21.92 22.57
C PRO A 212 5.95 -23.21 22.65
N THR A 213 5.71 -24.17 21.76
CA THR A 213 6.67 -25.28 21.61
C THR A 213 6.64 -25.80 20.16
N LEU A 214 7.69 -25.42 19.43
CA LEU A 214 7.96 -25.50 17.98
C LEU A 214 7.26 -24.45 17.10
N PRO A 215 8.02 -23.61 16.36
CA PRO A 215 7.46 -22.52 15.59
C PRO A 215 6.77 -23.08 14.35
N ALA A 216 5.47 -23.31 14.46
CA ALA A 216 4.53 -22.95 13.42
C ALA A 216 4.60 -21.42 13.22
N GLY A 217 5.72 -20.80 12.84
CA GLY A 217 6.46 -21.00 11.60
C GLY A 217 6.19 -19.72 10.83
N VAL A 218 7.21 -18.89 10.61
CA VAL A 218 7.10 -17.49 10.13
C VAL A 218 6.09 -17.33 8.96
N TRP A 219 5.96 -18.36 8.12
CA TRP A 219 4.97 -18.49 7.05
C TRP A 219 3.49 -18.53 7.51
N ASN A 220 3.13 -19.27 8.55
CA ASN A 220 1.73 -19.31 9.03
C ASN A 220 1.29 -17.92 9.51
N THR A 221 2.17 -17.24 10.25
CA THR A 221 1.97 -15.83 10.61
C THR A 221 1.82 -14.97 9.36
N ALA A 222 2.60 -15.24 8.32
CA ALA A 222 2.52 -14.55 7.03
C ALA A 222 1.14 -14.61 6.39
N PHE A 223 0.66 -15.82 6.18
CA PHE A 223 -0.60 -16.08 5.51
C PHE A 223 -1.76 -15.57 6.35
N SER A 224 -1.68 -15.70 7.69
CA SER A 224 -2.68 -15.13 8.58
C SER A 224 -2.74 -13.60 8.50
N GLN A 225 -1.59 -12.90 8.51
CA GLN A 225 -1.54 -11.45 8.42
C GLN A 225 -1.98 -10.94 7.04
N MET A 226 -1.57 -11.63 5.97
CA MET A 226 -2.02 -11.33 4.61
C MET A 226 -3.54 -11.53 4.47
N SER A 227 -4.08 -12.64 4.98
CA SER A 227 -5.52 -12.91 4.93
C SER A 227 -6.30 -11.86 5.72
N LEU A 228 -5.81 -11.48 6.91
CA LEU A 228 -6.42 -10.43 7.72
C LEU A 228 -6.40 -9.07 7.00
N LEU A 229 -5.28 -8.74 6.33
CA LEU A 229 -5.15 -7.55 5.50
C LEU A 229 -6.20 -7.55 4.37
N LEU A 230 -6.30 -8.65 3.64
CA LEU A 230 -7.27 -8.80 2.54
C LEU A 230 -8.71 -8.74 3.02
N ASP A 231 -9.06 -9.42 4.11
CA ASP A 231 -10.39 -9.36 4.71
C ASP A 231 -10.74 -7.93 5.15
N THR A 232 -9.78 -7.23 5.78
CA THR A 232 -9.97 -5.84 6.20
C THR A 232 -10.22 -4.92 5.01
N ILE A 233 -9.47 -5.08 3.92
CA ILE A 233 -9.66 -4.31 2.69
C ILE A 233 -10.99 -4.65 2.03
N CYS A 234 -11.37 -5.92 1.97
CA CYS A 234 -12.65 -6.35 1.37
C CYS A 234 -13.86 -5.82 2.15
N ARG A 235 -13.79 -5.80 3.49
CA ARG A 235 -14.86 -5.27 4.35
C ARG A 235 -14.97 -3.76 4.33
N TRP A 236 -13.89 -3.06 4.00
CA TRP A 236 -13.95 -1.63 3.77
C TRP A 236 -14.70 -1.36 2.47
N GLN A 237 -16.03 -1.30 2.59
CA GLN A 237 -16.96 -0.93 1.52
C GLN A 237 -16.51 0.38 0.88
N TRP A 238 -15.76 0.28 -0.21
CA TRP A 238 -15.29 1.45 -0.94
C TRP A 238 -16.48 2.16 -1.54
N LYS A 239 -16.76 3.36 -1.04
CA LYS A 239 -17.66 4.26 -1.74
C LYS A 239 -16.96 4.64 -3.06
N PRO A 240 -17.63 4.55 -4.22
CA PRO A 240 -17.05 4.83 -5.54
C PRO A 240 -16.59 6.28 -5.78
N ARG A 241 -16.40 7.09 -4.73
CA ARG A 241 -16.10 8.53 -4.87
C ARG A 241 -14.72 8.79 -5.48
N SER A 242 -13.77 7.86 -5.34
CA SER A 242 -12.50 7.97 -6.05
C SER A 242 -12.63 7.45 -7.49
N PRO A 243 -12.25 8.24 -8.51
CA PRO A 243 -12.27 7.80 -9.92
C PRO A 243 -11.28 6.66 -10.22
N ARG A 244 -10.42 6.31 -9.27
CA ARG A 244 -9.49 5.19 -9.36
C ARG A 244 -9.66 4.33 -8.11
N PRO A 245 -10.50 3.29 -8.14
CA PRO A 245 -10.50 2.32 -7.04
C PRO A 245 -9.08 1.77 -6.91
N PRO A 246 -8.51 1.70 -5.70
CA PRO A 246 -7.22 1.09 -5.48
C PRO A 246 -7.20 -0.28 -6.17
N ARG A 247 -6.10 -0.61 -6.81
CA ARG A 247 -6.03 -1.79 -7.68
C ARG A 247 -6.21 -3.05 -6.84
N PHE A 248 -7.44 -3.55 -6.76
CA PHE A 248 -7.81 -4.84 -6.11
C PHE A 248 -6.99 -6.02 -6.63
N ARG A 249 -6.34 -5.87 -7.79
CA ARG A 249 -5.39 -6.84 -8.34
C ARG A 249 -4.30 -7.25 -7.35
N PHE A 250 -3.79 -6.32 -6.55
CA PHE A 250 -2.57 -6.60 -5.78
C PHE A 250 -2.79 -7.55 -4.61
N GLY A 251 -4.02 -7.68 -4.10
CA GLY A 251 -4.30 -8.52 -2.93
C GLY A 251 -4.14 -10.01 -3.20
N PRO A 252 -5.00 -10.59 -4.06
CA PRO A 252 -4.88 -11.98 -4.49
C PRO A 252 -3.51 -12.31 -5.06
N TRP A 253 -2.92 -11.37 -5.82
CA TRP A 253 -1.61 -11.57 -6.41
C TRP A 253 -0.50 -11.60 -5.35
N ALA A 254 -0.52 -10.71 -4.36
CA ALA A 254 0.42 -10.78 -3.23
C ALA A 254 0.24 -12.08 -2.45
N HIS A 255 -0.99 -12.56 -2.28
CA HIS A 255 -1.26 -13.84 -1.62
C HIS A 255 -0.72 -15.04 -2.43
N GLY A 256 -0.92 -15.03 -3.74
CA GLY A 256 -0.39 -16.04 -4.66
C GLY A 256 1.13 -16.05 -4.73
N GLN A 257 1.75 -14.87 -4.83
CA GLN A 257 3.21 -14.74 -4.80
C GLN A 257 3.78 -15.24 -3.46
N LEU A 258 3.14 -14.92 -2.33
CA LEU A 258 3.55 -15.41 -1.02
C LEU A 258 3.50 -16.95 -0.97
N TYR A 259 2.47 -17.55 -1.58
CA TYR A 259 2.36 -19.00 -1.69
C TYR A 259 3.38 -19.63 -2.63
N SER A 260 3.68 -18.99 -3.77
CA SER A 260 4.75 -19.42 -4.67
C SER A 260 6.09 -19.43 -3.93
N ALA A 261 6.43 -18.36 -3.21
CA ALA A 261 7.65 -18.28 -2.41
C ALA A 261 7.72 -19.35 -1.32
N TYR A 262 6.60 -19.59 -0.63
CA TYR A 262 6.46 -20.68 0.33
C TYR A 262 6.76 -22.03 -0.35
N ARG A 263 6.08 -22.34 -1.45
CA ARG A 263 6.23 -23.61 -2.17
C ARG A 263 7.66 -23.81 -2.67
N ASP A 264 8.26 -22.78 -3.24
CA ASP A 264 9.61 -22.85 -3.80
C ASP A 264 10.64 -23.15 -2.69
N ARG A 265 10.50 -22.52 -1.52
CA ARG A 265 11.31 -22.83 -0.32
C ARG A 265 11.19 -24.29 0.11
N TYR A 266 9.98 -24.81 0.21
CA TYR A 266 9.76 -26.18 0.69
C TYR A 266 9.99 -27.26 -0.37
N SER A 267 10.15 -26.89 -1.65
CA SER A 267 10.50 -27.82 -2.72
C SER A 267 12.00 -28.21 -2.75
N GLY A 268 12.80 -27.70 -1.83
CA GLY A 268 14.21 -28.10 -1.64
C GLY A 268 15.24 -27.08 -2.13
N MET A 269 14.84 -25.82 -2.36
CA MET A 269 15.82 -24.74 -2.47
C MET A 269 16.38 -24.43 -1.07
N GLU A 270 17.49 -25.09 -0.72
CA GLU A 270 18.19 -24.88 0.55
C GLU A 270 18.68 -23.43 0.72
N GLY A 271 18.52 -22.91 1.94
CA GLY A 271 19.48 -21.97 2.51
C GLY A 271 19.37 -20.50 2.14
N ASN A 272 18.16 -19.93 2.08
CA ASN A 272 18.03 -18.49 1.88
C ASN A 272 17.59 -17.77 3.17
N ASP A 273 18.53 -17.54 4.10
CA ASP A 273 18.31 -16.69 5.29
C ASP A 273 17.78 -15.30 4.91
N GLN A 274 18.14 -14.83 3.70
CA GLN A 274 17.63 -13.61 3.12
C GLN A 274 16.10 -13.64 2.93
N LEU A 275 15.53 -14.80 2.59
CA LEU A 275 14.08 -14.96 2.43
C LEU A 275 13.34 -14.74 3.75
N GLU A 276 13.88 -15.22 4.88
CA GLU A 276 13.27 -14.96 6.19
C GLU A 276 13.34 -13.49 6.58
N LYS A 277 14.47 -12.84 6.27
CA LYS A 277 14.67 -11.41 6.51
C LYS A 277 13.73 -10.55 5.66
N ASP A 278 13.58 -10.88 4.39
CA ASP A 278 12.67 -10.18 3.47
C ASP A 278 11.22 -10.38 3.91
N LEU A 279 10.86 -11.62 4.28
CA LEU A 279 9.55 -11.96 4.80
C LEU A 279 9.23 -11.22 6.11
N GLY A 280 10.20 -11.10 7.01
CA GLY A 280 10.10 -10.27 8.22
C GLY A 280 9.83 -8.79 7.90
N SER A 281 10.46 -8.27 6.85
CA SER A 281 10.23 -6.89 6.39
C SER A 281 8.83 -6.70 5.81
N VAL A 282 8.30 -7.69 5.06
CA VAL A 282 6.91 -7.69 4.60
C VAL A 282 5.94 -7.64 5.78
N PHE A 283 6.19 -8.40 6.84
CA PHE A 283 5.33 -8.35 8.03
C PHE A 283 5.40 -7.04 8.77
N ALA A 284 6.58 -6.45 8.92
CA ALA A 284 6.68 -5.13 9.50
C ALA A 284 5.80 -4.14 8.71
N CYS A 285 5.84 -4.17 7.38
CA CYS A 285 4.95 -3.37 6.54
C CYS A 285 3.46 -3.67 6.77
N ILE A 286 3.04 -4.94 6.75
CA ILE A 286 1.62 -5.32 6.95
C ILE A 286 1.15 -4.92 8.35
N GLN A 287 1.95 -5.19 9.38
CA GLN A 287 1.61 -4.92 10.77
C GLN A 287 1.48 -3.41 11.03
N GLU A 288 2.42 -2.61 10.54
CA GLU A 288 2.36 -1.14 10.63
C GLU A 288 1.08 -0.60 9.97
N PHE A 289 0.74 -1.11 8.78
CA PHE A 289 -0.50 -0.74 8.11
C PHE A 289 -1.74 -1.11 8.92
N MET A 290 -1.80 -2.35 9.41
CA MET A 290 -2.91 -2.83 10.21
C MET A 290 -3.06 -2.02 11.49
N ASN A 291 -1.95 -1.61 12.12
CA ASN A 291 -1.95 -0.72 13.27
C ASN A 291 -2.56 0.64 12.92
N VAL A 292 -2.16 1.26 11.81
CA VAL A 292 -2.69 2.55 11.35
C VAL A 292 -4.18 2.46 11.02
N ILE A 293 -4.61 1.44 10.29
CA ILE A 293 -6.02 1.23 9.91
C ILE A 293 -6.93 1.04 11.13
N ARG A 294 -6.43 0.32 12.14
CA ARG A 294 -7.20 0.03 13.35
C ARG A 294 -7.43 1.28 14.19
N GLN A 295 -6.64 2.34 14.01
CA GLN A 295 -6.82 3.60 14.73
C GLN A 295 -8.20 4.22 14.42
N PRO A 296 -8.98 4.63 15.44
CA PRO A 296 -10.28 5.28 15.25
C PRO A 296 -10.20 6.53 14.37
N VAL A 297 -9.11 7.28 14.46
CA VAL A 297 -8.92 8.52 13.68
C VAL A 297 -8.75 8.23 12.19
N ALA A 298 -8.08 7.14 11.82
CA ALA A 298 -8.01 6.69 10.44
C ALA A 298 -9.41 6.37 9.89
N ARG A 299 -10.33 5.87 10.72
CA ARG A 299 -11.72 5.61 10.33
C ARG A 299 -12.53 6.88 10.08
N ALA A 300 -12.18 8.02 10.68
CA ALA A 300 -12.92 9.27 10.49
C ALA A 300 -12.60 9.98 9.16
N ARG A 301 -11.39 9.83 8.62
CA ARG A 301 -10.94 10.57 7.42
C ARG A 301 -11.09 9.79 6.13
N GLU A 302 -12.29 9.77 5.58
CA GLU A 302 -12.66 8.93 4.43
C GLU A 302 -11.82 9.18 3.15
N SER A 303 -11.44 10.42 2.84
CA SER A 303 -10.74 10.77 1.59
C SER A 303 -9.27 10.35 1.53
N SER A 304 -8.56 10.28 2.65
CA SER A 304 -7.15 9.86 2.69
C SER A 304 -6.97 8.35 2.70
N LYS A 305 -8.03 7.58 3.02
CA LYS A 305 -7.98 6.12 3.13
C LYS A 305 -7.63 5.43 1.82
N ASP A 306 -8.31 5.79 0.74
CA ASP A 306 -8.13 5.11 -0.55
C ASP A 306 -6.68 5.17 -1.01
N ARG A 307 -6.05 6.35 -0.89
CA ARG A 307 -4.64 6.54 -1.24
C ARG A 307 -3.72 5.73 -0.34
N TYR A 308 -4.01 5.65 0.95
CA TYR A 308 -3.20 4.86 1.89
C TYR A 308 -3.27 3.36 1.60
N ILE A 309 -4.48 2.84 1.37
CA ILE A 309 -4.69 1.45 1.00
C ILE A 309 -3.95 1.15 -0.30
N GLU A 310 -4.06 2.02 -1.30
CA GLU A 310 -3.34 1.88 -2.57
C GLU A 310 -1.83 1.78 -2.36
N LEU A 311 -1.24 2.74 -1.62
CA LEU A 311 0.20 2.77 -1.35
C LEU A 311 0.67 1.54 -0.58
N THR A 312 -0.11 1.09 0.39
CA THR A 312 0.24 -0.08 1.19
C THR A 312 0.12 -1.35 0.39
N MET A 313 -0.95 -1.51 -0.39
CA MET A 313 -1.09 -2.70 -1.25
C MET A 313 0.00 -2.76 -2.30
N ASN A 314 0.41 -1.62 -2.86
CA ASN A 314 1.59 -1.55 -3.73
C ASN A 314 2.88 -1.94 -3.00
N ALA A 315 3.04 -1.50 -1.75
CA ALA A 315 4.21 -1.84 -0.95
C ALA A 315 4.24 -3.33 -0.63
N VAL A 316 3.17 -3.87 -0.04
CA VAL A 316 3.05 -5.30 0.27
C VAL A 316 3.26 -6.16 -0.98
N TYR A 317 2.62 -5.80 -2.09
CA TYR A 317 2.82 -6.49 -3.37
C TYR A 317 4.27 -6.42 -3.84
N GLY A 318 4.89 -5.22 -3.85
CA GLY A 318 6.28 -5.06 -4.25
C GLY A 318 7.23 -5.87 -3.39
N ALA A 319 6.97 -5.96 -2.09
CA ALA A 319 7.76 -6.74 -1.14
C ALA A 319 7.69 -8.23 -1.42
N VAL A 320 6.48 -8.75 -1.63
CA VAL A 320 6.28 -10.18 -1.91
C VAL A 320 6.77 -10.54 -3.32
N SER A 321 6.62 -9.65 -4.29
CA SER A 321 7.21 -9.85 -5.62
C SER A 321 8.74 -9.89 -5.56
N HIS A 322 9.37 -9.07 -4.72
CA HIS A 322 10.83 -9.11 -4.53
C HIS A 322 11.32 -10.44 -3.97
N ILE A 323 10.54 -11.02 -3.04
CA ILE A 323 10.80 -12.35 -2.48
C ILE A 323 10.82 -13.43 -3.59
N CYS A 324 9.90 -13.34 -4.55
CA CYS A 324 9.78 -14.34 -5.63
C CYS A 324 10.78 -14.09 -6.76
N GLU A 325 11.07 -12.82 -7.07
CA GLU A 325 11.94 -12.40 -8.16
C GLU A 325 12.98 -11.38 -7.65
N PRO A 326 14.13 -11.85 -7.14
CA PRO A 326 15.18 -11.00 -6.55
C PRO A 326 15.79 -9.97 -7.53
N SER A 327 15.61 -10.17 -8.84
CA SER A 327 16.09 -9.26 -9.90
C SER A 327 15.39 -7.90 -9.90
N THR A 328 14.28 -7.76 -9.18
CA THR A 328 13.50 -6.52 -9.12
C THR A 328 14.09 -5.51 -8.13
N LYS A 329 15.06 -4.70 -8.59
CA LYS A 329 15.61 -3.55 -7.82
C LYS A 329 14.58 -2.49 -7.42
N TYR A 330 13.36 -2.56 -7.96
CA TYR A 330 12.29 -1.59 -7.73
C TYR A 330 11.76 -1.58 -6.29
N TRP A 331 11.89 -2.68 -5.54
CA TRP A 331 11.31 -2.80 -4.20
C TRP A 331 11.85 -1.77 -3.21
N GLN A 332 13.17 -1.57 -3.15
CA GLN A 332 13.77 -0.63 -2.20
C GLN A 332 13.19 0.78 -2.36
N SER A 333 13.02 1.24 -3.61
CA SER A 333 12.43 2.55 -3.90
C SER A 333 10.95 2.62 -3.50
N TYR A 334 10.16 1.56 -3.71
CA TYR A 334 8.77 1.50 -3.24
C TYR A 334 8.67 1.45 -1.72
N HIS A 335 9.57 0.72 -1.05
CA HIS A 335 9.62 0.62 0.39
C HIS A 335 9.98 1.98 1.03
N GLU A 336 11.01 2.66 0.53
CA GLU A 336 11.36 4.02 0.98
C GLU A 336 10.19 5.00 0.78
N THR A 337 9.53 4.94 -0.38
CA THR A 337 8.33 5.74 -0.64
C THR A 337 7.19 5.38 0.32
N TYR A 338 6.97 4.09 0.58
CA TYR A 338 5.96 3.61 1.52
C TYR A 338 6.23 4.07 2.95
N VAL A 339 7.47 3.98 3.42
CA VAL A 339 7.87 4.43 4.75
C VAL A 339 7.66 5.94 4.87
N ALA A 340 8.07 6.71 3.86
CA ALA A 340 7.87 8.16 3.84
C ALA A 340 6.37 8.54 3.81
N GLU A 341 5.55 7.88 3.01
CA GLU A 341 4.11 8.13 2.94
C GLU A 341 3.35 7.64 4.18
N SER A 342 3.78 6.51 4.77
CA SER A 342 3.24 6.02 6.04
C SER A 342 3.55 6.99 7.18
N ALA A 343 4.76 7.54 7.23
CA ALA A 343 5.11 8.59 8.17
C ALA A 343 4.26 9.87 7.96
N LYS A 344 4.06 10.30 6.71
CA LYS A 344 3.16 11.41 6.38
C LYS A 344 1.72 11.13 6.80
N LEU A 345 1.24 9.91 6.65
CA LEU A 345 -0.13 9.54 6.99
C LEU A 345 -0.33 9.37 8.49
N ALA A 346 0.63 8.78 9.19
CA ALA A 346 0.67 8.82 10.64
C ALA A 346 0.64 10.27 11.14
N TRP A 347 1.42 11.16 10.50
CA TRP A 347 1.39 12.58 10.80
C TRP A 347 0.02 13.21 10.53
N ILE A 348 -0.59 12.95 9.37
CA ILE A 348 -1.94 13.43 9.04
C ILE A 348 -2.91 12.93 10.11
N ILE A 349 -2.98 11.62 10.36
CA ILE A 349 -3.91 11.00 11.29
C ILE A 349 -3.74 11.54 12.72
N VAL A 350 -2.50 11.72 13.18
CA VAL A 350 -2.22 12.24 14.53
C VAL A 350 -2.48 13.75 14.63
N THR A 351 -2.35 14.49 13.53
CA THR A 351 -2.60 15.94 13.51
C THR A 351 -4.10 16.21 13.37
N PRO A 352 -4.78 16.79 14.38
CA PRO A 352 -6.19 17.16 14.24
C PRO A 352 -6.38 18.11 13.06
N ASP A 353 -7.53 18.03 12.38
CA ASP A 353 -7.80 18.90 11.24
C ASP A 353 -7.71 20.35 11.71
N PRO A 354 -7.05 21.24 10.95
CA PRO A 354 -7.03 22.64 11.33
C PRO A 354 -8.49 23.09 11.42
N PRO A 355 -8.92 23.61 12.57
CA PRO A 355 -10.32 23.90 12.85
C PRO A 355 -10.86 24.82 11.75
N ALA A 356 -11.84 24.31 11.01
CA ALA A 356 -12.44 25.01 9.89
C ALA A 356 -13.10 26.29 10.41
N THR A 357 -12.43 27.42 10.19
CA THR A 357 -12.98 28.77 10.36
C THR A 357 -13.60 29.07 11.72
N SER A 358 -12.73 29.25 12.72
CA SER A 358 -12.93 30.30 13.73
C SER A 358 -11.62 31.09 13.80
N ALA A 359 -11.58 32.19 13.06
CA ALA A 359 -10.42 33.06 12.95
C ALA A 359 -10.18 33.76 14.31
N GLY A 360 -9.29 33.21 15.12
CA GLY A 360 -8.67 33.96 16.23
C GLY A 360 -8.24 33.14 17.43
N THR A 361 -9.00 32.13 17.85
CA THR A 361 -8.78 31.46 19.15
C THR A 361 -8.30 30.03 19.05
N SER A 362 -8.57 29.33 17.94
CA SER A 362 -8.36 27.89 17.88
C SER A 362 -6.91 27.47 17.62
N THR A 363 -6.12 28.29 16.94
CA THR A 363 -4.69 28.06 16.70
C THR A 363 -3.88 28.12 18.00
N THR A 364 -4.29 28.99 18.93
CA THR A 364 -3.66 29.11 20.26
C THR A 364 -3.93 27.86 21.09
N ILE A 365 -5.17 27.34 21.08
CA ILE A 365 -5.54 26.13 21.84
C ILE A 365 -4.79 24.89 21.35
N ALA A 366 -4.65 24.70 20.03
CA ALA A 366 -3.90 23.58 19.48
C ALA A 366 -2.38 23.68 19.78
N LYS A 367 -1.84 24.90 19.76
CA LYS A 367 -0.46 25.18 20.15
C LYS A 367 -0.22 24.85 21.62
N ASP A 368 -1.08 25.36 22.49
CA ASP A 368 -0.96 25.21 23.93
C ASP A 368 -1.12 23.72 24.33
N ALA A 369 -2.03 23.00 23.65
CA ALA A 369 -2.15 21.54 23.82
C ALA A 369 -0.90 20.78 23.34
N LEU A 370 -0.29 21.15 22.20
CA LEU A 370 0.94 20.53 21.71
C LEU A 370 2.11 20.76 22.69
N LEU A 371 2.28 21.99 23.18
CA LEU A 371 3.31 22.32 24.16
C LEU A 371 3.09 21.55 25.47
N LEU A 372 1.85 21.49 25.96
CA LEU A 372 1.48 20.74 27.16
C LEU A 372 1.78 19.24 27.03
N VAL A 373 1.46 18.64 25.87
CA VAL A 373 1.73 17.22 25.60
C VAL A 373 3.24 16.96 25.53
N LEU A 374 4.00 17.80 24.84
CA LEU A 374 5.46 17.65 24.76
C LEU A 374 6.11 17.79 26.14
N GLU A 375 5.65 18.74 26.96
CA GLU A 375 6.11 18.90 28.34
C GLU A 375 5.76 17.69 29.21
N ALA A 376 4.53 17.19 29.13
CA ALA A 376 4.11 15.98 29.84
C ALA A 376 4.93 14.74 29.44
N ILE A 377 5.28 14.60 28.15
CA ILE A 377 6.16 13.53 27.66
C ILE A 377 7.57 13.70 28.23
N VAL A 378 8.14 14.91 28.22
CA VAL A 378 9.47 15.18 28.81
C VAL A 378 9.51 14.82 30.30
N GLN A 379 8.47 15.18 31.05
CA GLN A 379 8.37 14.90 32.49
C GLN A 379 8.13 13.41 32.79
N SER A 380 7.39 12.69 31.95
CA SER A 380 7.09 11.26 32.15
C SER A 380 8.17 10.32 31.61
N SER A 381 9.10 10.81 30.78
CA SER A 381 10.13 10.00 30.11
C SER A 381 11.45 9.87 30.87
N ASP A 382 11.48 10.13 32.18
CA ASP A 382 12.69 9.99 33.01
C ASP A 382 13.28 8.57 32.99
N ALA A 383 12.43 7.56 32.77
CA ALA A 383 12.84 6.16 32.63
C ALA A 383 13.33 5.79 31.20
N PHE A 384 13.17 6.69 30.21
CA PHE A 384 13.49 6.43 28.80
C PHE A 384 14.30 7.60 28.19
N PRO A 385 15.63 7.65 28.44
CA PRO A 385 16.48 8.77 28.03
C PRO A 385 16.39 9.16 26.53
N PRO A 386 16.30 8.21 25.57
CA PRO A 386 16.15 8.57 24.15
C PRO A 386 14.86 9.32 23.84
N LEU A 387 13.75 8.92 24.47
CA LEU A 387 12.44 9.55 24.29
C LEU A 387 12.43 10.95 24.91
N LYS A 388 13.03 11.12 26.10
CA LYS A 388 13.18 12.42 26.76
C LYS A 388 13.97 13.41 25.90
N SER A 389 15.06 12.95 25.27
CA SER A 389 15.88 13.77 24.38
C SER A 389 15.10 14.23 23.13
N ALA A 390 14.38 13.30 22.47
CA ALA A 390 13.56 13.63 21.30
C ALA A 390 12.42 14.61 21.63
N ALA A 391 11.70 14.37 22.73
CA ALA A 391 10.62 15.25 23.18
C ALA A 391 11.13 16.64 23.57
N SER A 392 12.29 16.72 24.24
CA SER A 392 12.94 18.00 24.59
C SER A 392 13.37 18.77 23.35
N GLY A 393 13.91 18.09 22.33
CA GLY A 393 14.27 18.70 21.05
C GLY A 393 13.06 19.26 20.30
N LEU A 394 11.96 18.51 20.25
CA LEU A 394 10.70 18.98 19.63
C LEU A 394 10.10 20.18 20.38
N LEU A 395 10.14 20.18 21.72
CA LEU A 395 9.69 21.28 22.56
C LEU A 395 10.51 22.56 22.29
N PHE A 396 11.83 22.42 22.14
CA PHE A 396 12.72 23.53 21.77
C PHE A 396 12.31 24.14 20.42
N PHE A 397 12.14 23.33 19.37
CA PHE A 397 11.75 23.84 18.06
C PHE A 397 10.36 24.49 18.06
N ALA A 398 9.39 23.92 18.78
CA ALA A 398 8.06 24.53 18.91
C ALA A 398 8.13 25.90 19.60
N THR A 399 8.95 26.02 20.65
CA THR A 399 9.18 27.28 21.38
C THR A 399 9.92 28.32 20.51
N CYS A 400 10.94 27.90 19.77
CA CYS A 400 11.64 28.76 18.82
C CYS A 400 10.71 29.24 17.70
N ALA A 401 9.87 28.36 17.16
CA ALA A 401 8.89 28.71 16.14
C ALA A 401 7.83 29.69 16.67
N ASP A 402 7.38 29.54 17.91
CA ASP A 402 6.46 30.47 18.58
C ASP A 402 7.10 31.85 18.77
N THR A 403 8.35 31.87 19.25
CA THR A 403 9.14 33.11 19.44
C THR A 403 9.39 33.82 18.10
N ALA A 404 9.67 33.07 17.04
CA ALA A 404 9.84 33.61 15.68
C ALA A 404 8.51 34.10 15.08
N CYS A 405 7.41 33.40 15.32
CA CYS A 405 6.08 33.77 14.82
C CYS A 405 5.47 34.97 15.55
N GLY A 406 5.79 35.17 16.84
CA GLY A 406 5.38 36.35 17.61
C GLY A 406 5.96 37.66 17.09
N ASN A 407 7.05 37.60 16.32
CA ASN A 407 7.78 38.79 15.86
C ASN A 407 7.39 39.31 14.46
N LYS A 408 6.30 38.80 13.89
CA LYS A 408 5.77 39.20 12.57
C LYS A 408 5.47 40.70 12.44
N LYS A 409 5.21 41.41 13.56
CA LYS A 409 5.00 42.86 13.58
C LYS A 409 6.33 43.62 13.49
N GLN A 410 7.32 43.27 14.31
CA GLN A 410 8.65 43.88 14.26
C GLN A 410 9.34 43.65 12.91
N ILE A 411 9.28 42.43 12.38
CA ILE A 411 9.89 42.10 11.09
C ILE A 411 9.23 42.92 9.97
N ARG A 412 7.90 43.07 9.98
CA ARG A 412 7.17 43.90 9.00
C ARG A 412 7.51 45.39 9.12
N ASP A 413 7.65 45.91 10.33
CA ASP A 413 8.06 47.30 10.56
C ASP A 413 9.50 47.56 10.10
N ILE A 414 10.41 46.60 10.28
CA ILE A 414 11.77 46.66 9.75
C ILE A 414 11.75 46.69 8.21
N TYR A 415 10.99 45.78 7.56
CA TYR A 415 10.85 45.79 6.10
C TYR A 415 10.24 47.10 5.57
N LYS A 416 9.26 47.68 6.29
CA LYS A 416 8.66 48.97 5.92
C LYS A 416 9.69 50.12 6.00
N ARG A 417 10.54 50.13 7.04
CA ARG A 417 11.64 51.12 7.18
C ARG A 417 12.70 50.97 6.10
N ILE A 418 13.13 49.74 5.81
CA ILE A 418 14.08 49.44 4.72
C ILE A 418 13.50 49.88 3.37
N HIS A 419 12.21 49.62 3.13
CA HIS A 419 11.59 50.01 1.87
C HIS A 419 11.47 51.53 1.72
N GLY A 420 11.13 52.25 2.81
CA GLY A 420 11.11 53.71 2.84
C GLY A 420 12.49 54.31 2.54
N LEU A 421 13.54 53.74 3.12
CA LEU A 421 14.93 54.13 2.88
C LEU A 421 15.35 53.90 1.42
N ALA A 422 15.07 52.72 0.87
CA ALA A 422 15.37 52.40 -0.52
C ALA A 422 14.66 53.35 -1.50
N ALA A 423 13.43 53.77 -1.17
CA ALA A 423 12.69 54.75 -1.95
C ALA A 423 13.31 56.16 -1.88
N SER A 424 13.85 56.56 -0.72
CA SER A 424 14.57 57.83 -0.54
C SER A 424 15.90 57.84 -1.29
N LEU A 425 16.70 56.78 -1.17
CA LEU A 425 17.97 56.63 -1.88
C LEU A 425 17.78 56.62 -3.41
N LYS A 426 16.80 55.88 -3.90
CA LYS A 426 16.45 55.85 -5.34
C LYS A 426 16.01 57.21 -5.88
N ARG A 427 15.45 58.07 -5.03
CA ARG A 427 15.06 59.44 -5.39
C ARG A 427 16.30 60.34 -5.49
N GLY A 428 17.24 60.23 -4.55
CA GLY A 428 18.50 60.98 -4.55
C GLY A 428 19.44 60.63 -5.72
N THR A 429 19.44 59.38 -6.18
CA THR A 429 20.33 58.95 -7.28
C THR A 429 19.81 59.28 -8.69
N LYS A 430 18.53 59.63 -8.84
CA LYS A 430 17.91 59.85 -10.16
C LYS A 430 18.35 61.16 -10.84
N THR A 431 18.97 62.08 -10.11
CA THR A 431 19.43 63.40 -10.60
C THR A 431 20.95 63.50 -10.83
N GLY A 432 21.70 62.40 -10.71
CA GLY A 432 23.12 62.35 -11.07
C GLY A 432 24.07 63.18 -10.19
N SER A 433 23.58 63.79 -9.11
CA SER A 433 24.41 64.46 -8.10
C SER A 433 25.06 63.44 -7.16
N ARG A 434 26.34 63.65 -6.83
CA ARG A 434 27.06 62.88 -5.79
C ARG A 434 26.24 62.85 -4.50
N ILE A 435 26.30 61.73 -3.77
CA ILE A 435 25.64 61.48 -2.48
C ILE A 435 25.78 62.75 -1.62
N THR A 436 24.66 63.43 -1.35
CA THR A 436 24.69 64.68 -0.59
C THR A 436 24.93 64.38 0.89
N PRO A 437 25.47 65.34 1.67
CA PRO A 437 25.73 65.14 3.10
C PRO A 437 24.52 64.60 3.88
N GLU A 438 23.31 64.98 3.48
CA GLU A 438 22.05 64.53 4.10
C GLU A 438 21.79 63.03 3.90
N HIS A 439 22.24 62.46 2.78
CA HIS A 439 22.18 61.01 2.55
C HIS A 439 23.20 60.26 3.41
N GLN A 440 24.37 60.85 3.63
CA GLN A 440 25.41 60.29 4.50
C GLN A 440 24.94 60.27 5.96
N GLU A 441 24.35 61.37 6.43
CA GLU A 441 23.78 61.50 7.77
C GLU A 441 22.62 60.51 7.98
N ALA A 442 21.72 60.35 7.00
CA ALA A 442 20.64 59.37 7.09
C ALA A 442 21.15 57.92 7.15
N ILE A 443 22.26 57.61 6.47
CA ILE A 443 22.93 56.30 6.55
C ILE A 443 23.60 56.10 7.90
N GLU A 444 24.28 57.12 8.44
CA GLU A 444 24.91 57.06 9.76
C GLU A 444 23.89 56.91 10.89
N VAL A 445 22.77 57.65 10.86
CA VAL A 445 21.67 57.52 11.82
C VAL A 445 21.05 56.13 11.76
N LEU A 446 20.92 55.54 10.56
CA LEU A 446 20.44 54.17 10.41
C LEU A 446 21.43 53.14 10.96
N ALA A 447 22.72 53.30 10.66
CA ALA A 447 23.77 52.42 11.18
C ALA A 447 23.80 52.46 12.71
N ALA A 448 23.70 53.66 13.30
CA ALA A 448 23.62 53.85 14.75
C ALA A 448 22.34 53.25 15.37
N TYR A 449 21.20 53.35 14.68
CA TYR A 449 19.94 52.74 15.13
C TYR A 449 20.03 51.20 15.13
N VAL A 450 20.56 50.60 14.06
CA VAL A 450 20.74 49.15 13.97
C VAL A 450 21.73 48.65 15.04
N LEU A 451 22.84 49.36 15.25
CA LEU A 451 23.82 49.04 16.30
C LEU A 451 23.22 49.11 17.70
N ARG A 452 22.38 50.11 18.02
CA ARG A 452 21.69 50.20 19.31
C ARG A 452 20.68 49.08 19.53
N GLU A 453 19.90 48.71 18.53
CA GLU A 453 18.90 47.63 18.67
C GLU A 453 19.55 46.25 18.83
N VAL A 454 20.76 46.06 18.29
CA VAL A 454 21.57 44.84 18.53
C VAL A 454 22.06 44.80 19.98
N HIS A 455 22.47 45.92 20.56
CA HIS A 455 23.00 46.00 21.94
C HIS A 455 21.93 46.13 23.03
N ARG A 456 20.65 46.32 22.67
CA ARG A 456 19.54 46.42 23.64
C ARG A 456 18.96 45.05 24.04
N LYS A 457 19.53 43.96 23.50
CA LYS A 457 19.10 42.58 23.75
C LYS A 457 20.09 41.77 24.59
N ASP A 458 21.18 42.40 25.03
CA ASP A 458 21.99 41.98 26.16
C ASP A 458 21.63 42.89 27.35
#